data_AF-A0A7M3SUC1-F1
#
_entry.id   AF-A0A7M3SUC1-F1
#
_cell.length_a   1.000
_cell.length_b   1.000
_cell.length_c   1.000
_cell.angle_alpha   90.00
_cell.angle_beta   90.00
_cell.angle_gamma   90.00
#
_symmetry.space_group_name_H-M   'P 1'
#
loop_
_entity.id
_entity.type
_entity.pdbx_description
1 polymer ?
#
loop_
_entity_poly.entity_id
_entity_poly.type
_entity_poly.pdbx_seq_one_letter_code
_entity_poly.pdbx_strand_id
1 'polypeptide(L)'
;MTATTGYGLDAFDPCGFDGHWVMVNDESTIWDADRGEYVPEVLKGQEIDIRHEGDVQIYRIRVDITDDLAIHMGYECRFGDTEWVPYTVVQIDGDPDHPALAPNDTLKQGTRLGAPIAWIKQVYVDPRTQYRITKNPDGTAQYVMMRRLSEDGTRNVGTVLTPDGTASIDKAFMRVPR
;
A
#
# COMPACT_ATOMS: atom_id res chain seq x y z
N MET A 1 25.00 19.48 9.56
CA MET A 1 24.10 20.22 8.65
C MET A 1 23.24 19.20 7.93
N THR A 2 22.05 18.94 8.46
CA THR A 2 21.03 18.10 7.80
C THR A 2 20.33 18.97 6.77
N ALA A 3 20.58 18.71 5.49
CA ALA A 3 19.83 19.33 4.41
C ALA A 3 18.44 18.68 4.39
N THR A 4 17.47 19.29 5.07
CA THR A 4 16.06 19.01 4.84
C THR A 4 15.80 19.40 3.39
N THR A 5 15.78 18.42 2.49
CA THR A 5 15.45 18.66 1.08
C THR A 5 13.93 18.83 1.04
N GLY A 6 13.46 19.99 1.48
CA GLY A 6 12.07 20.39 1.27
C GLY A 6 11.85 20.42 -0.23
N TYR A 7 10.91 19.61 -0.71
CA TYR A 7 10.39 19.77 -2.06
C TYR A 7 10.03 21.25 -2.24
N GLY A 8 10.35 21.85 -3.39
CA GLY A 8 9.85 23.18 -3.72
C GLY A 8 8.33 23.14 -3.62
N LEU A 9 7.78 23.75 -2.57
CA LEU A 9 6.38 23.59 -2.17
C LEU A 9 5.40 24.05 -3.25
N ASP A 10 5.86 24.88 -4.19
CA ASP A 10 5.06 25.38 -5.32
C ASP A 10 4.69 24.29 -6.35
N ALA A 11 5.33 23.11 -6.31
CA ALA A 11 5.08 21.98 -7.22
C ALA A 11 4.64 20.69 -6.50
N PHE A 12 4.43 20.75 -5.19
CA PHE A 12 3.97 19.60 -4.39
C PHE A 12 2.44 19.55 -4.36
N ASP A 13 1.86 18.59 -5.08
CA ASP A 13 0.41 18.38 -5.14
C ASP A 13 0.08 16.88 -5.17
N PRO A 14 0.01 16.22 -4.00
CA PRO A 14 -0.34 14.80 -3.92
C PRO A 14 -1.86 14.58 -3.91
N CYS A 15 -2.67 15.64 -3.89
CA CYS A 15 -4.11 15.58 -3.68
C CYS A 15 -4.85 14.88 -4.82
N GLY A 16 -4.22 14.68 -5.98
CA GLY A 16 -4.75 13.81 -7.04
C GLY A 16 -5.07 12.40 -6.54
N PHE A 17 -4.40 11.90 -5.50
CA PHE A 17 -4.67 10.58 -4.92
C PHE A 17 -5.83 10.57 -3.90
N ASP A 18 -6.32 11.73 -3.45
CA ASP A 18 -7.36 11.81 -2.41
C ASP A 18 -8.66 11.20 -2.87
N GLY A 19 -9.20 10.25 -2.14
CA GLY A 19 -10.48 9.64 -2.45
C GLY A 19 -10.60 8.20 -1.95
N HIS A 20 -11.73 7.60 -2.33
CA HIS A 20 -12.03 6.20 -2.09
C HIS A 20 -11.74 5.39 -3.35
N TRP A 21 -11.01 4.29 -3.20
CA TRP A 21 -10.49 3.47 -4.28
C TRP A 21 -10.81 2.00 -4.04
N VAL A 22 -11.40 1.34 -5.03
CA VAL A 22 -11.75 -0.09 -4.96
C VAL A 22 -10.90 -0.87 -5.95
N MET A 23 -10.38 -2.02 -5.51
CA MET A 23 -9.57 -2.90 -6.34
C MET A 23 -10.38 -3.44 -7.51
N VAL A 24 -9.75 -3.49 -8.68
CA VAL A 24 -10.27 -4.17 -9.87
C VAL A 24 -9.61 -5.55 -9.93
N ASN A 25 -10.32 -6.56 -9.44
CA ASN A 25 -9.76 -7.90 -9.22
C ASN A 25 -9.25 -8.57 -10.50
N ASP A 26 -9.99 -8.44 -11.60
CA ASP A 26 -9.65 -9.00 -12.92
C ASP A 26 -8.46 -8.32 -13.58
N GLU A 27 -8.07 -7.15 -13.10
CA GLU A 27 -6.90 -6.39 -13.57
C GLU A 27 -5.74 -6.39 -12.57
N SER A 28 -5.87 -7.12 -11.46
CA SER A 28 -4.85 -7.22 -10.42
C SER A 28 -4.18 -8.59 -10.45
N THR A 29 -2.85 -8.61 -10.45
CA THR A 29 -2.06 -9.83 -10.66
C THR A 29 -0.87 -9.93 -9.71
N ILE A 30 -0.44 -11.16 -9.45
CA ILE A 30 0.78 -11.48 -8.69
C ILE A 30 1.72 -12.31 -9.57
N TRP A 31 3.03 -12.14 -9.38
CA TRP A 31 4.03 -12.95 -10.07
C TRP A 31 4.13 -14.34 -9.44
N ASP A 32 3.84 -15.38 -10.23
CA ASP A 32 4.08 -16.78 -9.86
C ASP A 32 5.47 -17.18 -10.36
N ALA A 33 6.42 -17.32 -9.43
CA ALA A 33 7.80 -17.64 -9.75
C ALA A 33 7.97 -19.09 -10.27
N ASP A 34 7.11 -20.02 -9.87
CA ASP A 34 7.19 -21.41 -10.31
C ASP A 34 6.72 -21.55 -11.75
N ARG A 35 5.70 -20.77 -12.14
CA ARG A 35 5.19 -20.73 -13.51
C ARG A 35 5.93 -19.75 -14.41
N GLY A 36 6.58 -18.74 -13.82
CA GLY A 36 7.23 -17.66 -14.55
C GLY A 36 6.23 -16.75 -15.27
N GLU A 37 5.03 -16.56 -14.71
CA GLU A 37 3.97 -15.73 -15.29
C GLU A 37 3.21 -14.94 -14.22
N TYR A 38 2.53 -13.88 -14.64
CA TYR A 38 1.57 -13.19 -13.78
C TYR A 38 0.25 -13.97 -13.74
N VAL A 39 -0.22 -14.25 -12.53
CA VAL A 39 -1.51 -14.92 -12.28
C VAL A 39 -2.48 -13.98 -11.57
N PRO A 40 -3.80 -14.24 -11.61
CA PRO A 40 -4.77 -13.42 -10.91
C PRO A 40 -4.46 -13.30 -9.41
N GLU A 41 -4.78 -12.13 -8.86
CA GLU A 41 -4.68 -11.86 -7.43
C GLU A 41 -5.52 -12.84 -6.60
N VAL A 42 -4.96 -13.27 -5.47
CA VAL A 42 -5.61 -14.23 -4.54
C VAL A 42 -6.52 -13.55 -3.53
N LEU A 43 -6.27 -12.27 -3.22
CA LEU A 43 -7.13 -11.47 -2.37
C LEU A 43 -8.51 -11.24 -3.00
N LYS A 44 -9.55 -11.30 -2.17
CA LYS A 44 -10.95 -11.15 -2.61
C LYS A 44 -11.31 -9.71 -2.94
N GLY A 45 -10.64 -8.74 -2.31
CA GLY A 45 -11.00 -7.34 -2.41
C GLY A 45 -10.03 -6.45 -1.65
N GLN A 46 -9.92 -5.20 -2.10
CA GLN A 46 -9.28 -4.14 -1.34
C GLN A 46 -10.02 -2.82 -1.55
N GLU A 47 -10.18 -2.06 -0.48
CA GLU A 47 -10.75 -0.72 -0.50
C GLU A 47 -9.79 0.23 0.21
N ILE A 48 -9.44 1.33 -0.41
CA ILE A 48 -8.44 2.28 0.08
C ILE A 48 -9.08 3.65 0.22
N ASP A 49 -8.87 4.26 1.37
CA ASP A 49 -9.10 5.69 1.57
C ASP A 49 -7.74 6.40 1.68
N ILE A 50 -7.55 7.41 0.82
CA ILE A 50 -6.40 8.30 0.86
C ILE A 50 -6.91 9.72 1.08
N ARG A 51 -6.26 10.43 1.99
CA ARG A 51 -6.47 11.87 2.21
C ARG A 51 -5.13 12.54 2.49
N HIS A 52 -4.94 13.74 1.99
CA HIS A 52 -3.76 14.55 2.31
C HIS A 52 -4.11 15.74 3.22
N GLU A 53 -3.24 16.02 4.18
CA GLU A 53 -3.23 17.23 4.98
C GLU A 53 -1.86 17.90 4.86
N GLY A 54 -1.72 18.83 3.90
CA GLY A 54 -0.41 19.38 3.54
C GLY A 54 0.53 18.29 3.01
N ASP A 55 1.68 18.12 3.65
CA ASP A 55 2.69 17.13 3.28
C ASP A 55 2.50 15.74 3.93
N VAL A 56 1.36 15.51 4.60
CA VAL A 56 1.04 14.25 5.27
C VAL A 56 -0.01 13.47 4.48
N GLN A 57 0.29 12.23 4.12
CA GLN A 57 -0.69 11.26 3.63
C GLN A 57 -1.30 10.46 4.77
N ILE A 58 -2.62 10.51 4.89
CA ILE A 58 -3.43 9.69 5.77
C ILE A 58 -3.99 8.55 4.93
N TYR A 59 -3.52 7.34 5.21
CA TYR A 59 -3.85 6.15 4.45
C TYR A 59 -4.63 5.17 5.31
N ARG A 60 -5.74 4.65 4.80
CA ARG A 60 -6.50 3.55 5.37
C ARG A 60 -6.83 2.55 4.28
N ILE A 61 -6.86 1.27 4.62
CA ILE A 61 -7.26 0.21 3.70
C ILE A 61 -8.00 -0.89 4.44
N ARG A 62 -9.01 -1.44 3.78
CA ARG A 62 -9.64 -2.73 4.07
C ARG A 62 -9.14 -3.76 3.06
N VAL A 63 -8.78 -4.94 3.53
CA VAL A 63 -8.34 -6.06 2.68
C VAL A 63 -9.18 -7.28 2.99
N ASP A 64 -9.87 -7.80 1.98
CA ASP A 64 -10.64 -9.04 2.06
C ASP A 64 -9.73 -10.22 1.78
N ILE A 65 -9.48 -11.03 2.81
CA ILE A 65 -8.59 -12.19 2.74
C ILE A 65 -9.40 -13.42 2.33
N THR A 66 -10.54 -13.65 2.98
CA THR A 66 -11.51 -14.71 2.68
C THR A 66 -12.91 -14.11 2.64
N ASP A 67 -13.93 -14.93 2.35
CA ASP A 67 -15.32 -14.47 2.30
C ASP A 67 -15.85 -14.03 3.68
N ASP A 68 -15.18 -14.42 4.77
CA ASP A 68 -15.54 -14.17 6.17
C ASP A 68 -14.45 -13.49 7.00
N LEU A 69 -13.33 -13.08 6.37
CA LEU A 69 -12.20 -12.42 7.04
C LEU A 69 -11.72 -11.20 6.26
N ALA A 70 -11.75 -10.05 6.94
CA ALA A 70 -11.12 -8.82 6.46
C ALA A 70 -10.23 -8.19 7.53
N ILE A 71 -9.18 -7.50 7.09
CA ILE A 71 -8.31 -6.70 7.95
C ILE A 71 -8.33 -5.24 7.54
N HIS A 72 -8.30 -4.35 8.53
CA HIS A 72 -8.18 -2.92 8.31
C HIS A 72 -6.81 -2.45 8.80
N MET A 73 -6.15 -1.64 7.97
CA MET A 73 -4.81 -1.17 8.25
C MET A 73 -4.68 0.31 7.93
N GLY A 74 -3.72 0.98 8.57
CA GLY A 74 -3.51 2.39 8.35
C GLY A 74 -2.17 2.92 8.80
N TYR A 75 -1.80 4.07 8.26
CA TYR A 75 -0.68 4.89 8.71
C TYR A 75 -0.93 6.36 8.38
N GLU A 76 -0.12 7.23 8.98
CA GLU A 76 -0.01 8.64 8.64
C GLU A 76 1.46 8.93 8.39
N CYS A 77 1.81 9.38 7.19
CA CYS A 77 3.20 9.50 6.75
C CYS A 77 3.43 10.85 6.07
N ARG A 78 4.41 11.60 6.57
CA ARG A 78 4.90 12.80 5.89
C ARG A 78 5.82 12.42 4.73
N PHE A 79 5.62 13.05 3.57
CA PHE A 79 6.49 12.84 2.41
C PHE A 79 7.91 13.35 2.68
N GLY A 80 8.92 12.53 2.33
CA GLY A 80 10.33 12.88 2.48
C GLY A 80 10.84 12.89 3.93
N ASP A 81 10.03 12.46 4.90
CA ASP A 81 10.47 12.42 6.30
C ASP A 81 11.62 11.42 6.52
N THR A 82 12.52 11.75 7.43
CA THR A 82 13.62 10.87 7.84
C THR A 82 13.14 9.73 8.72
N GLU A 83 12.04 9.92 9.45
CA GLU A 83 11.47 8.91 10.32
C GLU A 83 10.68 7.85 9.55
N TRP A 84 10.65 6.63 10.09
CA TRP A 84 9.82 5.53 9.58
C TRP A 84 8.52 5.49 10.38
N VAL A 85 7.38 5.36 9.71
CA VAL A 85 6.07 5.30 10.40
C VAL A 85 5.49 3.88 10.39
N PRO A 86 4.81 3.43 11.46
CA PRO A 86 4.27 2.09 11.51
C PRO A 86 3.00 1.97 10.66
N TYR A 87 2.93 0.92 9.84
CA TYR A 87 1.71 0.51 9.16
C TYR A 87 1.05 -0.62 9.94
N THR A 88 -0.07 -0.30 10.57
CA THR A 88 -0.62 -1.09 11.67
C THR A 88 -1.98 -1.65 11.32
N VAL A 89 -2.26 -2.86 11.81
CA VAL A 89 -3.60 -3.47 11.75
C VAL A 89 -4.44 -2.89 12.88
N VAL A 90 -5.51 -2.19 12.52
CA VAL A 90 -6.34 -1.43 13.47
C VAL A 90 -7.66 -2.11 13.78
N GLN A 91 -8.11 -3.01 12.91
CA GLN A 91 -9.34 -3.80 13.10
C GLN A 91 -9.24 -5.10 12.30
N ILE A 92 -9.91 -6.14 12.79
CA ILE A 92 -10.11 -7.42 12.12
C ILE A 92 -11.62 -7.69 12.15
N ASP A 93 -12.21 -7.91 10.97
CA ASP A 93 -13.59 -8.36 10.83
C ASP A 93 -13.55 -9.87 10.59
N GLY A 94 -14.09 -10.65 11.52
CA GLY A 94 -14.04 -12.11 11.50
C GLY A 94 -13.32 -12.68 12.73
N ASP A 95 -12.78 -13.89 12.60
CA ASP A 95 -12.02 -14.55 13.66
C ASP A 95 -10.57 -14.00 13.74
N PRO A 96 -10.16 -13.37 14.85
CA PRO A 96 -8.79 -12.86 15.02
C PRO A 96 -7.73 -13.95 15.11
N ASP A 97 -8.12 -15.22 15.32
CA ASP A 97 -7.24 -16.38 15.33
C ASP A 97 -7.35 -17.21 14.03
N HIS A 98 -8.00 -16.65 13.00
CA HIS A 98 -8.20 -17.35 11.72
C HIS A 98 -6.86 -17.80 11.10
N PRO A 99 -6.73 -19.05 10.62
CA PRO A 99 -5.47 -19.58 10.08
C PRO A 99 -4.88 -18.76 8.94
N ALA A 100 -5.70 -18.06 8.16
CA ALA A 100 -5.24 -17.18 7.09
C ALA A 100 -4.48 -15.92 7.57
N LEU A 101 -4.55 -15.58 8.87
CA LEU A 101 -3.75 -14.51 9.49
C LEU A 101 -2.35 -14.97 9.90
N ALA A 102 -2.09 -16.29 9.89
CA ALA A 102 -0.76 -16.84 10.12
C ALA A 102 0.19 -16.53 8.94
N PRO A 103 1.52 -16.65 9.13
CA PRO A 103 2.50 -16.45 8.06
C PRO A 103 2.16 -17.24 6.78
N ASN A 104 2.04 -16.54 5.65
CA ASN A 104 1.76 -17.12 4.34
C ASN A 104 2.34 -16.24 3.22
N ASP A 105 2.06 -16.56 1.95
CA ASP A 105 2.64 -15.83 0.82
C ASP A 105 2.20 -14.37 0.70
N THR A 106 1.01 -14.04 1.17
CA THR A 106 0.51 -12.66 1.22
C THR A 106 0.95 -11.96 2.50
N LEU A 107 0.88 -12.65 3.64
CA LEU A 107 1.20 -12.15 4.97
C LEU A 107 2.48 -12.82 5.47
N LYS A 108 3.64 -12.47 4.92
CA LYS A 108 4.91 -13.20 5.18
C LYS A 108 5.27 -13.35 6.67
N GLN A 109 4.89 -12.40 7.52
CA GLN A 109 5.10 -12.46 8.98
C GLN A 109 3.82 -12.75 9.78
N GLY A 110 2.73 -13.06 9.09
CA GLY A 110 1.38 -13.07 9.64
C GLY A 110 0.89 -11.66 9.97
N THR A 111 -0.22 -11.58 10.68
CA THR A 111 -0.83 -10.31 11.09
C THR A 111 -1.50 -10.47 12.45
N ARG A 112 -1.43 -9.42 13.28
CA ARG A 112 -2.08 -9.36 14.59
C ARG A 112 -2.64 -7.97 14.83
N LEU A 113 -3.78 -7.90 15.51
CA LEU A 113 -4.41 -6.64 15.87
C LEU A 113 -3.46 -5.76 16.71
N GLY A 114 -3.34 -4.48 16.35
CA GLY A 114 -2.48 -3.50 17.02
C GLY A 114 -0.99 -3.61 16.71
N ALA A 115 -0.56 -4.63 15.95
CA ALA A 115 0.83 -4.80 15.57
C ALA A 115 1.16 -4.12 14.23
N PRO A 116 2.35 -3.52 14.08
CA PRO A 116 2.87 -3.12 12.78
C PRO A 116 3.11 -4.34 11.89
N ILE A 117 2.65 -4.28 10.65
CA ILE A 117 2.98 -5.26 9.61
C ILE A 117 4.16 -4.81 8.74
N ALA A 118 4.46 -3.52 8.77
CA ALA A 118 5.57 -2.90 8.06
C ALA A 118 5.88 -1.53 8.66
N TRP A 119 7.04 -0.99 8.31
CA TRP A 119 7.40 0.40 8.48
C TRP A 119 7.46 1.09 7.12
N ILE A 120 6.94 2.32 7.05
CA ILE A 120 6.68 3.03 5.80
C ILE A 120 7.49 4.31 5.70
N LYS A 121 7.92 4.61 4.47
CA LYS A 121 8.25 5.95 3.99
C LYS A 121 7.48 6.27 2.72
N GLN A 122 7.22 7.56 2.52
CA GLN A 122 6.57 8.08 1.32
C GLN A 122 7.51 9.05 0.59
N VAL A 123 7.57 8.89 -0.72
CA VAL A 123 8.35 9.73 -1.63
C VAL A 123 7.43 10.28 -2.70
N TYR A 124 7.39 11.60 -2.80
CA TYR A 124 6.68 12.31 -3.86
C TYR A 124 7.59 12.46 -5.06
N VAL A 125 7.04 12.25 -6.26
CA VAL A 125 7.76 12.39 -7.53
C VAL A 125 7.08 13.46 -8.38
N ASP A 126 5.79 13.30 -8.65
CA ASP A 126 4.97 14.22 -9.43
C ASP A 126 3.48 14.06 -9.02
N PRO A 127 2.56 14.94 -9.45
CA PRO A 127 1.16 14.91 -9.01
C PRO A 127 0.42 13.58 -9.29
N ARG A 128 0.96 12.74 -10.18
CA ARG A 128 0.41 11.44 -10.55
C ARG A 128 1.29 10.28 -10.08
N THR A 129 2.48 10.50 -9.51
CA THR A 129 3.39 9.43 -9.06
C THR A 129 3.84 9.62 -7.62
N GLN A 130 3.71 8.55 -6.84
CA GLN A 130 4.37 8.43 -5.53
C GLN A 130 4.97 7.05 -5.33
N TYR A 131 5.97 6.95 -4.47
CA TYR A 131 6.53 5.68 -4.02
C TYR A 131 6.34 5.50 -2.52
N ARG A 132 5.85 4.32 -2.15
CA ARG A 132 5.87 3.82 -0.79
C ARG A 132 7.05 2.87 -0.64
N ILE A 133 7.95 3.16 0.29
CA ILE A 133 9.07 2.28 0.63
C ILE A 133 8.73 1.57 1.93
N THR A 134 8.96 0.26 1.98
CA THR A 134 8.59 -0.57 3.12
C THR A 134 9.76 -1.40 3.63
N LYS A 135 9.79 -1.59 4.95
CA LYS A 135 10.65 -2.59 5.60
C LYS A 135 9.82 -3.37 6.61
N ASN A 136 10.24 -4.60 6.86
CA ASN A 136 9.63 -5.48 7.83
C ASN A 136 9.77 -4.92 9.25
N PRO A 137 8.93 -5.36 10.21
CA PRO A 137 9.05 -5.03 11.63
C PRO A 137 10.45 -5.22 12.22
N ASP A 138 11.19 -6.23 11.76
CA ASP A 138 12.58 -6.53 12.16
C ASP A 138 13.64 -5.60 11.52
N GLY A 139 13.21 -4.68 10.64
CA GLY A 139 14.07 -3.72 9.95
C GLY A 139 14.63 -4.17 8.60
N THR A 140 14.42 -5.44 8.19
CA THR A 140 14.86 -5.94 6.89
C THR A 140 14.04 -5.35 5.75
N ALA A 141 14.64 -5.19 4.56
CA ALA A 141 13.94 -4.66 3.39
C ALA A 141 12.75 -5.54 3.01
N GLN A 142 11.61 -4.92 2.70
CA GLN A 142 10.38 -5.64 2.35
C GLN A 142 10.03 -5.45 0.88
N TYR A 143 9.62 -4.25 0.47
CA TYR A 143 9.38 -3.89 -0.94
C TYR A 143 9.32 -2.38 -1.15
N VAL A 144 9.35 -1.96 -2.41
CA VAL A 144 8.95 -0.62 -2.85
C VAL A 144 7.68 -0.73 -3.69
N MET A 145 6.68 0.11 -3.43
CA MET A 145 5.46 0.18 -4.23
C MET A 145 5.41 1.52 -4.95
N MET A 146 5.40 1.48 -6.28
CA MET A 146 5.02 2.62 -7.11
C MET A 146 3.50 2.75 -7.10
N ARG A 147 2.98 3.97 -7.04
CA ARG A 147 1.58 4.28 -7.38
C ARG A 147 1.54 5.33 -8.49
N ARG A 148 0.75 5.07 -9.52
CA ARG A 148 0.59 5.94 -10.68
C ARG A 148 -0.89 6.17 -10.99
N LEU A 149 -1.30 7.43 -11.06
CA LEU A 149 -2.64 7.81 -11.52
C LEU A 149 -2.71 7.82 -13.05
N SER A 150 -3.87 7.44 -13.60
CA SER A 150 -4.27 7.76 -14.97
C SER A 150 -4.36 9.27 -15.19
N GLU A 151 -4.43 9.70 -16.44
CA GLU A 151 -4.41 11.14 -16.78
C GLU A 151 -5.64 11.88 -16.27
N ASP A 152 -6.78 11.19 -16.28
CA ASP A 152 -8.07 11.69 -15.78
C ASP A 152 -8.22 11.52 -14.26
N GLY A 153 -7.23 10.93 -13.58
CA GLY A 153 -7.25 10.70 -12.13
C GLY A 153 -8.31 9.71 -11.64
N THR A 154 -8.97 8.95 -12.54
CA THR A 154 -10.02 7.99 -12.18
C THR A 154 -9.48 6.62 -11.80
N ARG A 155 -8.24 6.32 -12.19
CA ARG A 155 -7.58 5.03 -11.98
C ARG A 155 -6.23 5.19 -11.30
N ASN A 156 -5.93 4.28 -10.38
CA ASN A 156 -4.66 4.20 -9.66
C ASN A 156 -4.07 2.81 -9.85
N VAL A 157 -2.85 2.74 -10.37
CA VAL A 157 -2.11 1.47 -10.52
C VAL A 157 -0.99 1.43 -9.50
N GLY A 158 -0.90 0.31 -8.77
CA GLY A 158 0.17 0.03 -7.83
C GLY A 158 1.05 -1.11 -8.32
N THR A 159 2.36 -0.88 -8.43
CA THR A 159 3.33 -1.95 -8.76
C THR A 159 4.27 -2.15 -7.60
N VAL A 160 4.36 -3.38 -7.08
CA VAL A 160 5.27 -3.78 -6.00
C VAL A 160 6.54 -4.35 -6.60
N LEU A 161 7.66 -3.81 -6.15
CA LEU A 161 9.02 -4.23 -6.48
C LEU A 161 9.66 -4.85 -5.25
N THR A 162 10.11 -6.10 -5.35
CA THR A 162 10.88 -6.79 -4.32
C THR A 162 12.27 -6.15 -4.13
N PRO A 163 13.00 -6.49 -3.05
CA PRO A 163 14.31 -5.89 -2.76
C PRO A 163 15.38 -6.10 -3.85
N ASP A 164 15.23 -7.14 -4.68
CA ASP A 164 16.10 -7.43 -5.84
C ASP A 164 15.66 -6.70 -7.12
N GLY A 165 14.56 -5.93 -7.07
CA GLY A 165 14.02 -5.17 -8.19
C GLY A 165 13.00 -5.92 -9.05
N THR A 166 12.63 -7.16 -8.70
CA THR A 166 11.60 -7.91 -9.43
C THR A 166 10.21 -7.32 -9.18
N ALA A 167 9.45 -7.05 -10.25
CA ALA A 167 8.04 -6.70 -10.13
C ALA A 167 7.25 -7.95 -9.72
N SER A 168 6.57 -7.89 -8.57
CA SER A 168 5.94 -9.06 -7.95
C SER A 168 4.43 -8.96 -7.83
N ILE A 169 3.87 -7.75 -7.82
CA ILE A 169 2.43 -7.53 -7.71
C ILE A 169 2.07 -6.29 -8.53
N ASP A 170 1.04 -6.41 -9.35
CA ASP A 170 0.38 -5.28 -10.00
C ASP A 170 -1.07 -5.20 -9.51
N LYS A 171 -1.47 -4.01 -9.07
CA LYS A 171 -2.79 -3.72 -8.55
C LYS A 171 -3.43 -2.63 -9.36
N ALA A 172 -4.67 -2.84 -9.76
CA ALA A 172 -5.52 -1.80 -10.34
C ALA A 172 -6.58 -1.39 -9.33
N PHE A 173 -6.80 -0.08 -9.20
CA PHE A 173 -7.89 0.47 -8.41
C PHE A 173 -8.64 1.53 -9.21
N MET A 174 -9.96 1.55 -9.03
CA MET A 174 -10.83 2.58 -9.58
C MET A 174 -11.34 3.48 -8.46
N ARG A 175 -11.35 4.78 -8.75
CA ARG A 175 -11.97 5.76 -7.88
C ARG A 175 -13.47 5.56 -7.91
N VAL A 176 -14.09 5.55 -6.73
CA VAL A 176 -15.53 5.43 -6.59
C VAL A 176 -16.09 6.58 -5.74
N PRO A 177 -17.34 7.00 -5.95
CA PRO A 177 -18.04 7.89 -5.03
C PRO A 177 -18.17 7.25 -3.65
N ARG A 178 -18.08 8.06 -2.61
CA ARG A 178 -18.39 7.65 -1.24
C ARG A 178 -19.82 8.03 -0.88
#